data_AF-A0A844KDZ3-F1
#
_entry.id   AF-A0A844KDZ3-F1
#
_cell.length_a   1.000
_cell.length_b   1.000
_cell.length_c   1.000
_cell.angle_alpha   90.00
_cell.angle_beta   90.00
_cell.angle_gamma   90.00
#
_symmetry.space_group_name_H-M   'P 1'
#
loop_
_entity.id
_entity.type
_entity.pdbx_description
1 polymer ?
#
loop_
_entity_poly.entity_id
_entity_poly.type
_entity_poly.pdbx_seq_one_letter_code
_entity_poly.pdbx_strand_id
1 'polypeptide(L)'
;MSEKNYETSELKELKDVLQTFTEFVWEMEEYLPEFYHFFDAMRQNIEIFLRVGEEDEEQIHEILERDWEKAHAPLVGVQCYDFQGTHPEAEAGTCVYFANLLTEIGRFFEPVSMLGVF
;
A
#
# COMPACT_ATOMS: atom_id res chain seq x y z
N MET A 1 -10.18 -12.26 -16.33
CA MET A 1 -10.35 -11.86 -14.91
C MET A 1 -11.10 -10.54 -14.95
N SER A 2 -12.04 -10.28 -14.03
CA SER A 2 -12.74 -8.98 -14.04
C SER A 2 -11.74 -7.91 -13.65
N GLU A 3 -11.45 -6.97 -14.54
CA GLU A 3 -10.62 -5.79 -14.25
C GLU A 3 -11.33 -4.96 -13.17
N LYS A 4 -10.61 -4.66 -12.09
CA LYS A 4 -11.10 -3.77 -11.02
C LYS A 4 -10.68 -2.36 -11.42
N ASN A 5 -11.64 -1.53 -11.83
CA ASN A 5 -11.35 -0.12 -12.05
C ASN A 5 -11.43 0.62 -10.71
N TYR A 6 -10.40 1.39 -10.38
CA TYR A 6 -10.40 2.21 -9.17
C TYR A 6 -11.23 3.48 -9.40
N GLU A 7 -12.21 3.71 -8.55
CA GLU A 7 -12.91 4.99 -8.52
C GLU A 7 -11.95 6.09 -8.02
N THR A 8 -12.13 7.33 -8.50
CA THR A 8 -11.31 8.48 -8.05
C THR A 8 -11.33 8.66 -6.52
N SER A 9 -12.45 8.32 -5.86
CA SER A 9 -12.55 8.33 -4.40
C SER A 9 -11.70 7.25 -3.75
N GLU A 10 -11.67 6.04 -4.31
CA GLU A 10 -10.84 4.95 -3.79
C GLU A 10 -9.36 5.28 -3.92
N LEU A 11 -8.94 5.89 -5.04
CA LEU A 11 -7.56 6.36 -5.21
C LEU A 11 -7.18 7.42 -4.18
N LYS A 12 -8.07 8.36 -3.86
CA LYS A 12 -7.82 9.36 -2.80
C LYS A 12 -7.67 8.70 -1.44
N GLU A 13 -8.57 7.79 -1.08
CA GLU A 13 -8.46 7.06 0.18
C GLU A 13 -7.18 6.23 0.26
N LEU A 14 -6.85 5.48 -0.80
CA LEU A 14 -5.61 4.70 -0.87
C LEU A 14 -4.39 5.59 -0.72
N LYS A 15 -4.36 6.74 -1.40
CA LYS A 15 -3.26 7.71 -1.28
C LYS A 15 -3.09 8.21 0.16
N ASP A 16 -4.18 8.53 0.84
CA ASP A 16 -4.13 9.07 2.21
C ASP A 16 -3.61 8.03 3.21
N VAL A 17 -4.02 6.76 3.04
CA VAL A 17 -3.48 5.65 3.86
C VAL A 17 -2.01 5.38 3.53
N LEU A 18 -1.62 5.39 2.24
CA LEU A 18 -0.22 5.24 1.81
C LEU A 18 0.66 6.37 2.35
N GLN A 19 0.17 7.61 2.36
CA GLN A 19 0.86 8.76 2.96
C GLN A 19 1.10 8.48 4.45
N THR A 20 0.06 8.10 5.19
CA THR A 20 0.17 7.80 6.62
C THR A 20 1.15 6.66 6.90
N PHE A 21 1.11 5.59 6.10
CA PHE A 21 2.03 4.45 6.21
C PHE A 21 3.48 4.83 5.92
N THR A 22 3.72 5.56 4.84
CA THR A 22 5.08 5.97 4.47
C THR A 22 5.66 6.99 5.46
N GLU A 23 4.86 7.92 5.97
CA GLU A 23 5.29 8.83 7.06
C GLU A 23 5.65 8.05 8.32
N PHE A 24 4.80 7.10 8.73
CA PHE A 24 5.07 6.25 9.88
C PHE A 24 6.39 5.47 9.75
N VAL A 25 6.61 4.78 8.63
CA VAL A 25 7.86 4.02 8.41
C VAL A 25 9.07 4.96 8.36
N TRP A 26 8.93 6.13 7.73
CA TRP A 26 10.00 7.13 7.68
C TRP A 26 10.39 7.65 9.07
N GLU A 27 9.41 7.85 9.96
CA GLU A 27 9.66 8.32 11.33
C GLU A 27 10.28 7.25 12.21
N MET A 28 9.92 5.98 11.99
CA MET A 28 10.40 4.87 12.81
C MET A 28 11.80 4.40 12.40
N GLU A 29 12.13 4.39 11.11
CA GLU A 29 13.33 3.70 10.60
C GLU A 29 14.54 4.61 10.38
N GLU A 30 15.71 4.22 10.88
CA GLU A 30 16.98 4.87 10.51
C GLU A 30 17.37 4.57 9.06
N TYR A 31 17.07 3.35 8.59
CA TYR A 31 17.28 2.90 7.21
C TYR A 31 15.98 2.33 6.67
N LEU A 32 15.49 2.91 5.57
CA LEU A 32 14.21 2.52 5.00
C LEU A 32 14.25 1.06 4.48
N PRO A 33 13.28 0.22 4.87
CA PRO A 33 13.12 -1.11 4.32
C PRO A 33 12.84 -1.08 2.81
N GLU A 34 13.23 -2.12 2.08
CA GLU A 34 13.08 -2.18 0.62
C GLU A 34 11.62 -1.96 0.16
N PHE A 35 10.65 -2.51 0.90
CA PHE A 35 9.23 -2.36 0.58
C PHE A 35 8.75 -0.91 0.61
N TYR A 36 9.41 -0.03 1.39
CA TYR A 36 9.02 1.38 1.54
C TYR A 36 8.92 2.07 0.18
N HIS A 37 9.90 1.84 -0.69
CA HIS A 37 9.98 2.52 -1.98
C HIS A 37 8.81 2.18 -2.89
N PHE A 38 8.23 0.99 -2.77
CA PHE A 38 7.06 0.61 -3.56
C PHE A 38 5.78 1.27 -3.03
N PHE A 39 5.61 1.37 -1.70
CA PHE A 39 4.48 2.11 -1.12
C PHE A 39 4.54 3.61 -1.43
N ASP A 40 5.72 4.21 -1.34
CA ASP A 40 5.88 5.62 -1.71
C ASP A 40 5.73 5.85 -3.22
N ALA A 41 6.18 4.92 -4.07
CA ALA A 41 5.92 4.99 -5.51
C ALA A 41 4.42 4.93 -5.81
N MET A 42 3.67 4.00 -5.21
CA MET A 42 2.21 3.93 -5.36
C MET A 42 1.54 5.26 -5.00
N ARG A 43 1.91 5.83 -3.86
CA ARG A 43 1.39 7.13 -3.38
C ARG A 43 1.66 8.25 -4.38
N GLN A 44 2.90 8.34 -4.88
CA GLN A 44 3.30 9.36 -5.86
C GLN A 44 2.57 9.19 -7.20
N ASN A 45 2.44 7.96 -7.68
CA ASN A 45 1.74 7.66 -8.93
C ASN A 45 0.27 8.06 -8.85
N ILE A 46 -0.41 7.80 -7.72
CA ILE A 46 -1.78 8.26 -7.49
C ILE A 46 -1.87 9.78 -7.47
N GLU A 47 -0.96 10.46 -6.76
CA GLU A 47 -0.94 11.94 -6.72
C GLU A 47 -0.76 12.54 -8.12
N ILE A 48 0.11 11.96 -8.95
CA ILE A 48 0.30 12.38 -10.35
C ILE A 48 -0.98 12.14 -11.14
N PHE A 49 -1.56 10.95 -11.07
CA PHE A 49 -2.81 10.60 -11.77
C PHE A 49 -3.95 11.57 -11.43
N LEU A 50 -4.16 11.84 -10.13
CA LEU A 50 -5.21 12.75 -9.65
C LEU A 50 -5.00 14.21 -10.07
N ARG A 51 -3.75 14.64 -10.32
CA ARG A 51 -3.42 16.01 -10.73
C ARG A 51 -3.48 16.22 -12.23
N VAL A 52 -2.98 15.25 -12.99
CA VAL A 52 -2.87 15.35 -14.45
C VAL A 52 -4.17 14.96 -15.13
N GLY A 53 -4.97 14.07 -14.51
CA GLY A 53 -6.24 13.60 -15.06
C GLY A 53 -6.02 12.89 -16.39
N GLU A 54 -5.10 11.92 -16.43
CA GLU A 54 -4.82 11.18 -17.67
C GLU A 54 -6.00 10.29 -18.09
N GLU A 55 -6.08 10.07 -19.41
CA GLU A 55 -7.17 9.38 -20.10
C GLU A 55 -7.19 7.85 -19.88
N ASP A 56 -6.23 7.27 -19.15
CA ASP A 56 -5.99 5.82 -19.12
C ASP A 56 -5.97 5.23 -17.69
N GLU A 57 -7.17 4.94 -17.17
CA GLU A 57 -7.39 4.28 -15.87
C GLU A 57 -6.78 2.86 -15.80
N GLU A 58 -6.65 2.17 -16.93
CA GLU A 58 -6.04 0.84 -17.00
C GLU A 58 -4.55 0.89 -16.61
N GLN A 59 -3.86 1.97 -16.99
CA GLN A 59 -2.44 2.15 -16.68
C GLN A 59 -2.17 2.33 -15.19
N ILE A 60 -2.98 3.11 -14.47
CA ILE A 60 -2.77 3.32 -13.03
C ILE A 60 -3.00 2.02 -12.25
N HIS A 61 -3.99 1.22 -12.64
CA HIS A 61 -4.25 -0.08 -12.02
C HIS A 61 -3.04 -1.02 -12.14
N GLU A 62 -2.52 -1.22 -13.35
CA GLU A 62 -1.36 -2.09 -13.57
C GLU A 62 -0.11 -1.64 -12.78
N ILE A 63 0.10 -0.33 -12.68
CA ILE A 63 1.21 0.24 -11.91
C ILE A 63 1.04 -0.09 -10.42
N LEU A 64 -0.15 0.10 -9.87
CA LEU A 64 -0.43 -0.16 -8.46
C LEU A 64 -0.33 -1.64 -8.11
N GLU A 65 -0.91 -2.54 -8.93
CA GLU A 65 -0.79 -3.99 -8.71
C GLU A 65 0.67 -4.45 -8.76
N ARG A 66 1.44 -3.99 -9.76
CA ARG A 66 2.87 -4.33 -9.88
C ARG A 66 3.65 -3.90 -8.65
N ASP A 67 3.42 -2.68 -8.15
CA ASP A 67 4.16 -2.16 -7.01
C ASP A 67 3.71 -2.84 -5.70
N TRP A 68 2.43 -3.19 -5.58
CA TRP A 68 1.94 -4.04 -4.50
C TRP A 68 2.60 -5.42 -4.48
N GLU A 69 2.71 -6.09 -5.63
CA GLU A 69 3.39 -7.39 -5.74
C GLU A 69 4.88 -7.29 -5.37
N LYS A 70 5.56 -6.22 -5.80
CA LYS A 70 6.97 -5.99 -5.45
C LYS A 70 7.16 -5.68 -3.95
N ALA A 71 6.25 -4.92 -3.35
CA ALA A 71 6.24 -4.70 -1.90
C ALA A 71 6.09 -6.01 -1.10
N HIS A 72 5.50 -7.03 -1.72
CA HIS A 72 5.30 -8.36 -1.16
C HIS A 72 6.27 -9.42 -1.73
N ALA A 73 7.41 -9.00 -2.30
CA ALA A 73 8.38 -9.92 -2.87
C ALA A 73 8.80 -11.01 -1.85
N PRO A 74 8.99 -12.27 -2.27
CA PRO A 74 9.41 -13.33 -1.37
C PRO A 74 10.71 -12.97 -0.62
N LEU A 75 10.76 -13.30 0.68
CA LEU A 75 11.93 -13.14 1.58
C LEU A 75 12.29 -11.70 1.99
N VAL A 76 11.95 -10.70 1.19
CA VAL A 76 12.33 -9.29 1.44
C VAL A 76 11.14 -8.32 1.49
N GLY A 77 9.94 -8.81 1.16
CA GLY A 77 8.71 -8.04 1.20
C GLY A 77 8.25 -7.73 2.62
N VAL A 78 7.25 -6.86 2.70
CA VAL A 78 6.69 -6.34 3.96
C VAL A 78 6.18 -7.45 4.90
N GLN A 79 5.72 -8.58 4.36
CA GLN A 79 5.30 -9.75 5.15
C GLN A 79 6.43 -10.44 5.92
N CYS A 80 7.69 -10.20 5.53
CA CYS A 80 8.88 -10.71 6.19
C CYS A 80 9.47 -9.68 7.17
N TYR A 81 8.86 -8.50 7.29
CA TYR A 81 9.38 -7.43 8.12
C TYR A 81 8.97 -7.59 9.59
N ASP A 82 9.96 -7.82 10.46
CA ASP A 82 9.76 -7.91 11.91
C ASP A 82 9.96 -6.55 12.58
N PHE A 83 8.92 -5.72 12.55
CA PHE A 83 8.92 -4.38 13.15
C PHE A 83 9.21 -4.42 14.67
N GLN A 84 8.69 -5.40 15.41
CA GLN A 84 8.95 -5.52 16.84
C GLN A 84 10.41 -5.92 17.12
N GLY A 85 10.99 -6.74 16.24
CA GLY A 85 12.40 -7.11 16.31
C GLY A 85 13.35 -5.94 16.03
N THR A 86 12.98 -5.02 15.14
CA THR A 86 13.77 -3.80 14.86
C THR A 86 13.55 -2.70 15.89
N HIS A 87 12.34 -2.61 16.46
CA HIS A 87 11.95 -1.64 17.50
C HIS A 87 11.52 -2.36 18.79
N PRO A 88 12.43 -2.96 19.57
CA PRO A 88 12.10 -3.72 20.77
C PRO A 88 11.44 -2.88 21.88
N GLU A 89 11.64 -1.57 21.88
CA GLU A 89 11.03 -0.61 22.79
C GLU A 89 9.64 -0.12 22.35
N ALA A 90 9.23 -0.42 21.11
CA ALA A 90 7.93 -0.01 20.62
C ALA A 90 6.82 -0.63 21.46
N GLU A 91 5.83 0.20 21.81
CA GLU A 91 4.64 -0.29 22.50
C GLU A 91 3.84 -1.22 21.57
N ALA A 92 3.15 -2.21 22.16
CA ALA A 92 2.30 -3.11 21.39
C ALA A 92 1.27 -2.37 20.52
N GLY A 93 0.81 -1.20 20.96
CA GLY A 93 -0.08 -0.33 20.19
C GLY A 93 0.54 0.16 18.87
N THR A 94 1.84 0.45 18.88
CA THR A 94 2.60 0.87 17.68
C THR A 94 2.71 -0.28 16.67
N CYS A 95 3.01 -1.50 17.14
CA CYS A 95 3.05 -2.67 16.27
C CYS A 95 1.68 -2.98 15.65
N VAL A 96 0.61 -2.85 16.44
CA VAL A 96 -0.77 -3.00 15.94
C VAL A 96 -1.10 -1.89 14.93
N TYR A 97 -0.65 -0.66 15.16
CA TYR A 97 -0.88 0.45 14.25
C TYR A 97 -0.21 0.22 12.89
N PHE A 98 1.04 -0.23 12.86
CA PHE A 98 1.73 -0.66 11.63
C PHE A 98 0.93 -1.73 10.87
N ALA A 99 0.50 -2.79 11.56
CA ALA A 99 -0.27 -3.88 10.95
C ALA A 99 -1.64 -3.40 10.42
N ASN A 100 -2.30 -2.48 11.12
CA ASN A 100 -3.58 -1.90 10.70
C ASN A 100 -3.42 -1.07 9.42
N LEU A 101 -2.40 -0.20 9.35
CA LEU A 101 -2.14 0.57 8.13
C LEU A 101 -1.89 -0.35 6.93
N LEU A 102 -1.11 -1.42 7.10
CA LEU A 102 -0.86 -2.38 6.05
C LEU A 102 -2.14 -3.13 5.62
N THR A 103 -3.01 -3.45 6.58
CA THR A 103 -4.33 -4.06 6.32
C THR A 103 -5.25 -3.10 5.56
N GLU A 104 -5.26 -1.82 5.95
CA GLU A 104 -6.05 -0.78 5.29
C GLU A 104 -5.59 -0.50 3.85
N ILE A 105 -4.29 -0.65 3.55
CA ILE A 105 -3.79 -0.62 2.17
C ILE A 105 -4.22 -1.91 1.45
N GLY A 106 -4.05 -3.07 2.08
CA GLY A 106 -4.34 -4.37 1.49
C GLY A 106 -5.78 -4.52 0.97
N ARG A 107 -6.76 -3.89 1.63
CA ARG A 107 -8.17 -3.92 1.19
C ARG A 107 -8.38 -3.42 -0.25
N PHE A 108 -7.50 -2.55 -0.75
CA PHE A 108 -7.57 -2.02 -2.11
C PHE A 108 -7.09 -3.03 -3.17
N PHE A 109 -6.37 -4.07 -2.76
CA PHE A 109 -5.80 -5.11 -3.62
C PHE A 109 -6.44 -6.49 -3.40
N GLU A 110 -7.42 -6.57 -2.49
CA GLU A 110 -8.21 -7.80 -2.34
C GLU A 110 -9.02 -8.05 -3.63
N PRO A 111 -9.05 -9.31 -4.12
CA PRO A 111 -9.89 -9.65 -5.25
C PRO A 111 -11.35 -9.38 -4.89
N VAL A 112 -12.07 -8.68 -5.76
CA VAL A 112 -13.51 -8.50 -5.62
C VAL A 112 -14.13 -9.87 -5.55
N SER A 113 -14.58 -10.27 -4.36
CA SER A 113 -15.29 -11.52 -4.18
C SER A 113 -16.55 -11.47 -5.04
N MET A 114 -16.66 -12.33 -6.06
CA MET A 114 -17.91 -12.56 -6.79
C MET A 114 -18.95 -13.28 -5.90
N LEU A 115 -19.14 -12.82 -4.65
CA LEU A 115 -20.23 -13.26 -3.79
C LEU A 115 -21.49 -12.46 -4.14
N GLY A 116 -21.96 -12.69 -5.36
CA GLY A 116 -23.18 -12.11 -5.92
C GLY A 116 -23.94 -13.07 -6.84
N VAL A 117 -23.66 -14.38 -6.78
CA VAL A 117 -24.44 -15.39 -7.51
C VAL A 117 -24.66 -16.61 -6.61
N PHE A 118 -25.72 -16.56 -5.80
CA PHE A 118 -26.45 -17.73 -5.30
C PHE A 118 -27.94 -17.47 -5.44
#